data_AF-A0A2V5ZUV4-F1
#
_entry.id   AF-A0A2V5ZUV4-F1
#
_cell.length_a   1.000
_cell.length_b   1.000
_cell.length_c   1.000
_cell.angle_alpha   90.00
_cell.angle_beta   90.00
_cell.angle_gamma   90.00
#
_symmetry.space_group_name_H-M   'P 1'
#
loop_
_entity.id
_entity.type
_entity.pdbx_description
1 polymer ?
#
loop_
_entity_poly.entity_id
_entity_poly.type
_entity_poly.pdbx_seq_one_letter_code
_entity_poly.pdbx_strand_id
1 'polypeptide(L)'
;AIRRISHLPVIVDPSHGTGTAYMVTPLARAGIAVGADGLMIEVHNQPELALSDSAQALTPSEYARLIEEVRAIRSLMATNGDGPLKTA
;
A
#
# COMPACT_ATOMS: atom_id res chain seq x y z
N ALA A 1 -12.03 9.54 5.90
CA ALA A 1 -13.32 10.06 5.45
C ALA A 1 -14.21 8.96 4.86
N ILE A 2 -13.78 8.27 3.78
CA ILE A 2 -14.59 7.25 3.08
C ILE A 2 -15.11 6.13 3.99
N ARG A 3 -14.28 5.56 4.88
CA ARG A 3 -14.71 4.53 5.85
C ARG A 3 -15.90 4.92 6.75
N ARG A 4 -16.19 6.23 6.93
CA ARG A 4 -17.34 6.67 7.76
C ARG A 4 -18.66 6.71 7.00
N ILE A 5 -18.60 6.63 5.67
CA ILE A 5 -19.77 6.79 4.78
C ILE A 5 -19.96 5.59 3.84
N SER A 6 -19.11 4.57 3.97
CA SER A 6 -19.13 3.36 3.14
C SER A 6 -18.64 2.17 3.94
N HIS A 7 -19.29 1.03 3.72
CA HIS A 7 -18.91 -0.28 4.25
C HIS A 7 -17.96 -1.05 3.31
N LEU A 8 -17.66 -0.51 2.12
CA LEU A 8 -16.79 -1.16 1.16
C LEU A 8 -15.31 -1.03 1.55
N PRO A 9 -14.46 -1.99 1.13
CA PRO A 9 -13.02 -1.91 1.36
C PRO A 9 -12.41 -0.64 0.76
N VAL A 10 -11.46 -0.04 1.49
CA VAL A 10 -10.69 1.13 1.06
C VAL A 10 -9.26 0.71 0.75
N ILE A 11 -8.87 0.84 -0.52
CA ILE A 11 -7.52 0.53 -1.02
C ILE A 11 -6.77 1.85 -1.27
N VAL A 12 -5.48 1.87 -0.97
CA VAL A 12 -4.57 2.98 -1.30
C VAL A 12 -3.68 2.59 -2.47
N ASP A 13 -3.58 3.48 -3.46
CA ASP A 13 -2.60 3.41 -4.55
C ASP A 13 -1.51 4.46 -4.31
N PRO A 14 -0.36 4.07 -3.74
CA PRO A 14 0.77 4.98 -3.59
C PRO A 14 1.60 5.16 -4.86
N SER A 15 1.46 4.29 -5.88
CA SER A 15 2.11 4.45 -7.18
C SER A 15 1.54 5.68 -7.89
N HIS A 16 0.28 5.63 -8.34
CA HIS A 16 -0.36 6.77 -9.02
C HIS A 16 -0.58 7.97 -8.10
N GLY A 17 -0.74 7.74 -6.80
CA GLY A 17 -0.87 8.82 -5.82
C GLY A 17 0.36 9.74 -5.75
N THR A 18 1.52 9.28 -6.25
CA THR A 18 2.77 10.04 -6.21
C THR A 18 3.46 10.23 -7.55
N GLY A 19 3.28 9.29 -8.48
CA GLY A 19 4.02 9.29 -9.74
C GLY A 19 5.50 8.95 -9.60
N THR A 20 5.99 8.49 -8.43
CA THR A 20 7.42 8.24 -8.23
C THR A 20 7.76 7.09 -7.28
N ALA A 21 8.61 6.18 -7.74
CA ALA A 21 8.95 4.92 -7.07
C ALA A 21 9.45 5.09 -5.62
N TYR A 22 10.27 6.12 -5.34
CA TYR A 22 10.85 6.30 -4.00
C TYR A 22 9.80 6.64 -2.93
N MET A 23 8.64 7.18 -3.33
CA MET A 23 7.53 7.48 -2.41
C MET A 23 6.57 6.30 -2.22
N VAL A 24 6.64 5.27 -3.06
CA VAL A 24 5.71 4.13 -3.02
C VAL A 24 5.78 3.40 -1.68
N THR A 25 6.97 3.00 -1.24
CA THR A 25 7.16 2.29 0.04
C THR A 25 6.72 3.11 1.26
N PRO A 26 7.17 4.36 1.49
CA PRO A 26 6.75 5.12 2.67
C PRO A 26 5.24 5.37 2.70
N LEU A 27 4.59 5.61 1.55
CA LEU A 27 3.14 5.80 1.51
C LEU A 27 2.35 4.49 1.61
N ALA A 28 2.86 3.38 1.09
CA ALA A 28 2.28 2.06 1.33
C ALA A 28 2.21 1.76 2.84
N ARG A 29 3.30 2.04 3.57
CA ARG A 29 3.34 1.91 5.03
C ARG A 29 2.35 2.83 5.72
N ALA A 30 2.28 4.10 5.30
CA ALA A 30 1.34 5.07 5.85
C ALA A 30 -0.12 4.64 5.62
N GLY A 31 -0.42 4.16 4.41
CA GLY A 31 -1.75 3.66 4.03
C GLY A 31 -2.20 2.50 4.93
N ILE A 32 -1.32 1.53 5.17
CA ILE A 32 -1.64 0.42 6.07
C ILE A 32 -1.75 0.89 7.52
N ALA A 33 -0.83 1.73 7.99
CA ALA A 33 -0.83 2.26 9.36
C ALA A 33 -2.09 3.08 9.70
N VAL A 34 -2.65 3.83 8.73
CA VAL A 34 -3.92 4.56 8.89
C VAL A 34 -5.15 3.66 8.73
N GLY A 35 -4.94 2.37 8.46
CA GLY A 35 -5.97 1.36 8.34
C GLY A 35 -6.58 1.28 6.94
N ALA A 36 -5.80 1.28 5.86
CA ALA A 36 -6.28 0.82 4.57
C ALA A 36 -6.51 -0.71 4.58
N ASP A 37 -7.52 -1.18 3.84
CA ASP A 37 -7.80 -2.62 3.73
C ASP A 37 -6.80 -3.33 2.83
N GLY A 38 -6.29 -2.62 1.82
CA GLY A 38 -5.32 -3.14 0.87
C GLY A 38 -4.51 -2.04 0.18
N LEU A 39 -3.58 -2.47 -0.67
CA LEU A 39 -2.71 -1.62 -1.47
C LEU A 39 -2.78 -2.03 -2.94
N MET A 40 -2.71 -1.05 -3.84
CA MET A 40 -2.51 -1.27 -5.27
C MET A 40 -1.12 -0.74 -5.64
N ILE A 41 -0.21 -1.60 -6.09
CA ILE A 41 1.20 -1.27 -6.32
C ILE A 41 1.57 -1.68 -7.73
N GLU A 42 2.22 -0.79 -8.47
CA GLU A 42 2.76 -1.11 -9.78
C GLU A 42 4.15 -1.74 -9.68
N VAL A 43 4.33 -2.83 -10.43
CA VAL A 43 5.58 -3.61 -10.43
C VAL A 43 5.92 -3.96 -11.86
N HIS A 44 7.18 -3.78 -12.24
CA HIS A 44 7.72 -4.18 -13.53
C HIS A 44 9.10 -4.81 -13.36
N ASN A 45 9.43 -5.85 -14.13
CA ASN A 45 10.73 -6.52 -14.03
C ASN A 45 11.91 -5.59 -14.36
N GLN A 46 11.66 -4.62 -15.24
CA GLN A 46 12.62 -3.64 -15.76
C GLN A 46 11.92 -2.28 -15.89
N PRO A 47 11.68 -1.53 -14.80
CA PRO A 47 10.87 -0.30 -14.83
C PRO A 47 11.26 0.67 -15.94
N GLU A 48 12.55 0.77 -16.25
CA GLU A 48 13.11 1.62 -17.32
C GLU A 48 12.64 1.25 -18.74
N LEU A 49 12.15 0.02 -18.95
CA LEU A 49 11.60 -0.48 -20.21
C LEU A 49 10.06 -0.54 -20.22
N ALA A 50 9.40 -0.11 -19.14
CA ALA A 50 7.94 -0.15 -19.07
C ALA A 50 7.33 0.83 -20.10
N LEU A 51 6.35 0.36 -20.86
CA LEU A 51 5.64 1.16 -21.87
C LEU A 51 4.72 2.23 -21.25
N SER A 52 4.38 2.06 -19.97
CA SER A 52 3.58 2.97 -19.16
C SER A 52 4.15 3.02 -17.75
N ASP A 53 4.05 4.18 -17.11
CA ASP A 53 4.24 4.35 -15.66
C ASP A 53 5.59 3.87 -15.08
N SER A 54 6.63 3.91 -15.92
CA SER A 54 8.00 3.53 -15.54
C SER A 54 8.54 4.25 -14.30
N ALA A 55 8.16 5.52 -14.10
CA ALA A 55 8.65 6.34 -13.00
C ALA A 55 8.13 5.90 -11.61
N GLN A 56 6.99 5.21 -11.56
CA GLN A 56 6.31 4.81 -10.32
C GLN A 56 6.28 3.29 -10.08
N ALA A 57 6.72 2.50 -11.08
CA ALA A 57 6.82 1.05 -10.99
C ALA A 57 8.04 0.62 -10.14
N LEU A 58 7.80 -0.29 -9.20
CA LEU A 58 8.87 -0.95 -8.46
C LEU A 58 9.42 -2.16 -9.22
N THR A 59 10.66 -2.55 -8.93
CA THR A 59 11.17 -3.88 -9.27
C THR A 59 10.53 -4.96 -8.38
N PRO A 60 10.54 -6.23 -8.80
CA PRO A 60 10.06 -7.34 -7.95
C PRO A 60 10.78 -7.42 -6.60
N SER A 61 12.07 -7.07 -6.57
CA SER A 61 12.87 -7.07 -5.34
C SER A 61 12.48 -5.95 -4.37
N GLU A 62 12.18 -4.76 -4.88
CA GLU A 62 11.64 -3.65 -4.10
C GLU A 62 10.25 -3.95 -3.58
N TYR A 63 9.41 -4.55 -4.41
CA TYR A 63 8.09 -4.99 -4.01
C TYR A 63 8.14 -6.04 -2.88
N ALA A 64 9.04 -7.03 -2.97
CA ALA A 64 9.21 -8.02 -1.91
C ALA A 64 9.55 -7.37 -0.56
N ARG A 65 10.51 -6.42 -0.55
CA ARG A 65 10.86 -5.64 0.65
C ARG A 65 9.70 -4.83 1.18
N LEU A 66 8.96 -4.15 0.30
CA LEU A 66 7.75 -3.40 0.68
C LEU A 66 6.73 -4.30 1.39
N ILE A 67 6.50 -5.50 0.86
CA ILE A 67 5.53 -6.45 1.44
C ILE A 67 5.97 -6.94 2.82
N GLU A 68 7.26 -7.18 3.05
CA GLU A 68 7.78 -7.51 4.38
C GLU A 68 7.50 -6.39 5.39
N GLU A 69 7.81 -5.14 5.02
CA GLU A 69 7.60 -3.97 5.87
C GLU A 69 6.10 -3.73 6.18
N VAL A 70 5.25 -3.83 5.15
CA VAL A 70 3.80 -3.68 5.28
C VAL A 70 3.19 -4.76 6.18
N ARG A 71 3.62 -6.02 6.03
CA ARG A 71 3.14 -7.14 6.87
C ARG A 71 3.56 -6.96 8.32
N ALA A 72 4.78 -6.48 8.57
CA ALA A 72 5.23 -6.17 9.92
C ALA A 72 4.33 -5.12 10.59
N ILE A 73 4.03 -4.01 9.90
CA ILE A 73 3.10 -2.99 10.41
C ILE A 73 1.73 -3.58 10.68
N ARG A 74 1.16 -4.34 9.74
CA ARG A 74 -0.17 -4.94 9.91
C ARG A 74 -0.22 -5.90 11.09
N SER A 75 0.83 -6.66 11.36
CA SER A 75 0.90 -7.56 12.53
C SER A 75 0.86 -6.81 13.86
N LEU A 76 1.51 -5.64 13.94
CA LEU A 76 1.47 -4.78 15.11
C LEU A 76 0.09 -4.13 15.31
N MET A 77 -0.63 -3.85 14.23
CA MET A 77 -2.00 -3.35 14.31
C MET A 77 -2.98 -4.41 14.79
N ALA A 78 -2.80 -5.68 14.39
CA ALA A 78 -3.68 -6.79 14.76
C ALA A 78 -3.52 -7.25 16.22
N THR A 79 -2.38 -6.96 16.86
CA THR A 79 -2.08 -7.36 18.25
C THR A 79 -2.58 -6.36 19.29
N ASN A 80 -2.91 -5.13 18.87
CA ASN A 80 -3.44 -4.07 19.74
C ASN A 80 -4.98 -4.04 19.69
N GLY A 81 -5.64 -4.98 20.38
CA GLY A 81 -6.97 -4.79 20.99
C GLY A 81 -8.20 -4.54 20.11
N ASP A 82 -8.07 -4.32 18.80
CA ASP A 82 -9.22 -4.20 17.90
C ASP A 82 -9.39 -5.52 17.13
N GLY A 83 -10.33 -6.34 17.60
CA GLY A 83 -11.04 -7.27 16.71
C GLY A 83 -11.53 -6.53 15.46
N PRO A 84 -11.88 -7.24 14.36
CA PRO A 84 -12.10 -6.64 13.04
C PRO A 84 -12.82 -5.31 13.18
N LEU A 85 -12.11 -4.22 12.82
CA LEU A 85 -12.55 -2.82 12.95
C LEU A 85 -14.06 -2.78 12.85
N LYS A 86 -14.76 -2.61 13.98
CA LYS A 86 -16.22 -2.68 14.02
C LYS A 86 -16.73 -1.69 12.99
N THR A 87 -17.31 -2.23 11.92
CA THR A 87 -18.07 -1.48 10.92
C THR A 87 -19.11 -0.68 11.69
N ALA A 88 -19.00 0.64 11.59
CA ALA A 88 -20.09 1.54 11.94
C ALA A 88 -21.24 1.35 10.95
#